data_AF-A0A9E5WWR0-F1
#
_entry.id   AF-A0A9E5WWR0-F1
#
_cell.length_a   1.000
_cell.length_b   1.000
_cell.length_c   1.000
_cell.angle_alpha   90.00
_cell.angle_beta   90.00
_cell.angle_gamma   90.00
#
_symmetry.space_group_name_H-M   'P 1'
#
loop_
_entity.id
_entity.type
_entity.pdbx_description
1 polymer ?
#
loop_
_entity_poly.entity_id
_entity_poly.type
_entity_poly.pdbx_seq_one_letter_code
_entity_poly.pdbx_strand_id
1 'polypeptide(L)'
;MIKQLAAIALGVSFVTAPALANELEAQCVAYAAETSGDASGCSCLAEAADGAMTAELMSIESEADIEGLSEASKGAIASCWPEA
;
A
#
# COMPACT_ATOMS: atom_id res chain seq x y z
N MET A 1 10.29 -47.46 10.78
CA MET A 1 9.86 -46.30 11.58
C MET A 1 10.98 -45.28 11.61
N ILE A 2 10.94 -44.23 10.76
CA ILE A 2 11.67 -42.99 11.02
C ILE A 2 10.73 -41.85 10.64
N LYS A 3 10.41 -41.08 11.67
CA LYS A 3 9.54 -39.92 11.72
C LYS A 3 10.47 -38.72 11.70
N GLN A 4 10.47 -37.97 10.61
CA GLN A 4 11.08 -36.64 10.54
C GLN A 4 10.14 -35.78 9.72
N LEU A 5 9.43 -34.91 10.44
CA LEU A 5 8.57 -33.86 9.95
C LEU A 5 9.42 -32.93 9.07
N ALA A 6 9.18 -32.94 7.76
CA ALA A 6 9.61 -31.86 6.90
C ALA A 6 8.78 -30.63 7.30
N ALA A 7 9.34 -29.82 8.20
CA ALA A 7 8.84 -28.51 8.53
C ALA A 7 8.72 -27.73 7.21
N ILE A 8 7.48 -27.37 6.88
CA ILE A 8 7.17 -26.38 5.86
C ILE A 8 7.81 -25.09 6.38
N ALA A 9 9.03 -24.83 5.92
CA ALA A 9 9.64 -23.53 6.03
C ALA A 9 8.76 -22.60 5.19
N LEU A 10 7.78 -21.96 5.85
CA LEU A 10 7.15 -20.73 5.38
C LEU A 10 8.26 -19.67 5.39
N GLY A 11 9.16 -19.76 4.42
CA GLY A 11 9.95 -18.65 3.97
C GLY A 11 8.97 -17.67 3.32
N VAL A 12 8.29 -16.89 4.15
CA VAL A 12 7.67 -15.66 3.70
C VAL A 12 8.84 -14.76 3.34
N SER A 13 9.22 -14.84 2.07
CA SER A 13 10.22 -13.97 1.46
C SER A 13 9.73 -12.54 1.64
N PHE A 14 10.28 -11.84 2.64
CA PHE A 14 10.21 -10.39 2.84
C PHE A 14 10.96 -9.63 1.72
N VAL A 15 10.78 -10.03 0.45
CA VAL A 15 11.61 -9.58 -0.67
C VAL A 15 10.73 -9.04 -1.80
N THR A 16 9.93 -8.01 -1.52
CA THR A 16 9.32 -7.15 -2.57
C THR A 16 9.04 -5.70 -2.14
N ALA A 17 9.22 -5.32 -0.86
CA ALA A 17 8.80 -4.01 -0.33
C ALA A 17 9.22 -2.76 -1.15
N PRO A 18 10.47 -2.60 -1.64
CA PRO A 18 10.83 -1.39 -2.38
C PRO A 18 10.23 -1.33 -3.79
N ALA A 19 9.97 -2.47 -4.43
CA ALA A 19 9.35 -2.48 -5.75
C ALA A 19 7.87 -2.09 -5.66
N LEU A 20 7.18 -2.62 -4.65
CA LEU A 20 5.77 -2.31 -4.38
C LEU A 20 5.56 -0.86 -3.92
N ALA A 21 6.48 -0.31 -3.12
CA ALA A 21 6.42 1.11 -2.74
C ALA A 21 6.56 2.04 -3.96
N ASN A 22 7.50 1.77 -4.86
CA ASN A 22 7.66 2.57 -6.10
C ASN A 22 6.43 2.49 -7.00
N GLU A 23 5.81 1.30 -7.11
CA GLU A 23 4.62 1.09 -7.93
C GLU A 23 3.39 1.78 -7.31
N LEU A 24 3.25 1.70 -5.99
CA LEU A 24 2.22 2.41 -5.24
C LEU A 24 2.36 3.93 -5.35
N GLU A 25 3.58 4.47 -5.23
CA GLU A 25 3.85 5.89 -5.43
C GLU A 25 3.44 6.33 -6.84
N ALA A 26 3.86 5.57 -7.87
CA ALA A 26 3.52 5.88 -9.25
C ALA A 26 2.01 5.87 -9.51
N GLN A 27 1.28 4.89 -8.95
CA GLN A 27 -0.17 4.82 -9.06
C GLN A 27 -0.87 5.98 -8.33
N CYS A 28 -0.40 6.33 -7.13
CA CYS A 28 -0.91 7.49 -6.39
C CYS A 28 -0.72 8.79 -7.18
N VAL A 29 0.47 9.00 -7.76
CA VAL A 29 0.76 10.18 -8.58
C VAL A 29 -0.13 10.21 -9.83
N ALA A 30 -0.34 9.07 -10.49
CA ALA A 30 -1.24 8.97 -11.63
C ALA A 30 -2.69 9.32 -11.24
N TYR A 31 -3.18 8.76 -10.14
CA TYR A 31 -4.53 9.03 -9.62
C TYR A 31 -4.72 10.51 -9.28
N ALA A 32 -3.76 11.13 -8.60
CA ALA A 32 -3.78 12.57 -8.31
C ALA A 32 -3.79 13.40 -9.60
N ALA A 33 -3.00 13.02 -10.61
CA ALA A 33 -2.99 13.72 -11.90
C ALA A 33 -4.33 13.62 -12.66
N GLU A 34 -4.99 12.46 -12.62
CA GLU A 34 -6.29 12.24 -13.27
C GLU A 34 -7.44 12.97 -12.55
N THR A 35 -7.39 13.05 -11.23
CA THR A 35 -8.43 13.67 -10.39
C THR A 35 -8.19 15.16 -10.11
N SER A 36 -7.09 15.74 -10.61
CA SER A 36 -6.61 17.08 -10.21
C SER A 36 -6.36 17.19 -8.70
N GLY A 37 -6.00 16.08 -8.05
CA GLY A 37 -5.63 15.99 -6.65
C GLY A 37 -4.16 16.36 -6.37
N ASP A 38 -3.77 16.30 -5.09
CA ASP A 38 -2.41 16.61 -4.64
C ASP A 38 -1.52 15.37 -4.58
N ALA A 39 -0.46 15.33 -5.38
CA ALA A 39 0.51 14.24 -5.39
C ALA A 39 1.61 14.36 -4.31
N SER A 40 1.65 15.46 -3.54
CA SER A 40 2.74 15.76 -2.61
C SER A 40 2.90 14.72 -1.48
N GLY A 41 1.82 14.06 -1.08
CA GLY A 41 1.81 13.00 -0.06
C GLY A 41 2.03 11.58 -0.61
N CYS A 42 2.15 11.38 -1.93
CA CYS A 42 2.24 10.04 -2.52
C CYS A 42 3.51 9.28 -2.12
N SER A 43 4.65 9.96 -2.01
CA SER A 43 5.89 9.34 -1.54
C SER A 43 5.79 8.94 -0.06
N CYS A 44 5.23 9.82 0.78
CA CYS A 44 4.93 9.51 2.18
C CYS A 44 4.03 8.28 2.31
N LEU A 45 2.96 8.19 1.50
CA LEU A 45 2.02 7.09 1.54
C LEU A 45 2.70 5.77 1.15
N ALA A 46 3.54 5.79 0.11
CA ALA A 46 4.30 4.64 -0.33
C ALA A 46 5.33 4.15 0.71
N GLU A 47 5.94 5.06 1.46
CA GLU A 47 6.86 4.72 2.55
C GLU A 47 6.13 4.21 3.81
N ALA A 48 4.93 4.73 4.07
CA ALA A 48 4.12 4.36 5.23
C ALA A 48 3.35 3.04 5.05
N ALA A 49 3.02 2.68 3.80
CA ALA A 49 2.23 1.50 3.49
C ALA A 49 3.00 0.20 3.76
N ASP A 50 2.38 -0.70 4.51
CA ASP A 50 2.80 -2.10 4.58
C ASP A 50 2.23 -2.90 3.39
N GLY A 51 2.52 -4.21 3.33
CA GLY A 51 2.07 -5.06 2.23
C GLY A 51 0.55 -5.21 2.13
N ALA A 52 -0.18 -5.16 3.25
CA ALA A 52 -1.64 -5.23 3.25
C ALA A 52 -2.25 -3.89 2.81
N MET A 53 -1.72 -2.77 3.33
CA MET A 53 -2.12 -1.43 2.89
C MET A 53 -1.83 -1.22 1.40
N THR A 54 -0.67 -1.66 0.93
CA THR A 54 -0.32 -1.53 -0.49
C THR A 54 -1.34 -2.24 -1.37
N ALA A 55 -1.75 -3.47 -1.02
CA ALA A 55 -2.78 -4.18 -1.78
C ALA A 55 -4.14 -3.47 -1.77
N GLU A 56 -4.54 -2.89 -0.64
CA GLU A 56 -5.78 -2.08 -0.54
C GLU A 56 -5.68 -0.81 -1.39
N LEU A 57 -4.60 -0.04 -1.24
CA LEU A 57 -4.39 1.23 -1.93
C LEU A 57 -4.23 1.04 -3.44
N MET A 58 -3.61 -0.06 -3.88
CA MET A 58 -3.50 -0.38 -5.30
C MET A 58 -4.83 -0.77 -5.95
N SER A 59 -5.86 -1.08 -5.14
CA SER A 59 -7.20 -1.42 -5.62
C SER A 59 -8.11 -0.19 -5.77
N ILE A 60 -7.63 1.01 -5.46
CA ILE A 60 -8.40 2.26 -5.62
C ILE A 60 -8.48 2.61 -7.10
N GLU A 61 -9.71 2.70 -7.62
CA GLU A 61 -9.98 3.16 -8.99
C GLU A 61 -10.73 4.50 -8.99
N SER A 62 -11.38 4.84 -7.88
CA SER A 62 -12.21 6.04 -7.73
C SER A 62 -12.19 6.58 -6.30
N GLU A 63 -12.63 7.83 -6.11
CA GLU A 63 -12.77 8.43 -4.77
C GLU A 63 -13.70 7.64 -3.84
N ALA A 64 -14.70 6.94 -4.38
CA ALA A 64 -15.61 6.12 -3.60
C ALA A 64 -14.92 4.91 -2.94
N ASP A 65 -13.84 4.41 -3.56
CA ASP A 65 -13.09 3.26 -3.03
C ASP A 65 -12.30 3.65 -1.77
N ILE A 66 -11.98 4.94 -1.61
CA ILE A 66 -11.30 5.48 -0.43
C ILE A 66 -12.15 5.27 0.83
N GLU A 67 -13.47 5.40 0.74
CA GLU A 67 -14.38 5.14 1.86
C GLU A 67 -14.41 3.67 2.27
N GLY A 68 -14.09 2.76 1.33
CA GLY A 68 -14.02 1.32 1.56
C GLY A 68 -12.71 0.83 2.17
N LEU A 69 -11.68 1.67 2.24
CA LEU A 69 -10.38 1.32 2.79
C LEU A 69 -10.45 1.00 4.29
N SER A 70 -9.48 0.21 4.76
CA SER A 70 -9.28 0.01 6.19
C SER A 70 -8.95 1.32 6.91
N GLU A 71 -9.26 1.38 8.21
CA GLU A 71 -8.91 2.52 9.07
C GLU A 71 -7.39 2.79 9.08
N ALA A 72 -6.57 1.75 8.92
CA ALA A 72 -5.12 1.90 8.85
C ALA A 72 -4.70 2.63 7.57
N SER A 73 -5.21 2.21 6.41
CA SER A 73 -4.94 2.85 5.12
C SER A 73 -5.45 4.30 5.09
N LYS A 74 -6.66 4.56 5.61
CA LYS A 74 -7.20 5.92 5.76
C LYS A 74 -6.35 6.79 6.68
N GLY A 75 -5.88 6.22 7.80
CA GLY A 75 -4.98 6.91 8.73
C GLY A 75 -3.63 7.26 8.11
N ALA A 76 -3.09 6.37 7.27
CA ALA A 76 -1.85 6.64 6.50
C ALA A 76 -2.06 7.78 5.51
N ILE A 77 -3.17 7.78 4.76
CA ILE A 77 -3.54 8.89 3.86
C ILE A 77 -3.65 10.20 4.66
N ALA A 78 -4.45 10.25 5.73
CA ALA A 78 -4.61 11.45 6.53
C ALA A 78 -3.29 11.98 7.13
N SER A 79 -2.34 11.08 7.43
CA SER A 79 -1.02 11.46 7.94
C SER A 79 -0.11 12.06 6.88
N CYS A 80 -0.28 11.66 5.62
CA CYS A 80 0.52 12.14 4.49
C CYS A 80 -0.05 13.40 3.82
N TRP A 81 -1.33 13.72 4.05
CA TRP A 81 -1.96 14.98 3.66
C TRP A 81 -2.65 15.65 4.88
N PRO A 82 -1.89 16.19 5.85
CA PRO A 82 -2.46 16.75 7.07
C PRO A 82 -3.26 18.05 6.85
N GLU A 83 -3.16 18.65 5.66
CA GLU A 83 -3.84 19.91 5.31
C GLU A 83 -4.96 19.72 4.27
N ALA A 84 -5.30 18.47 3.91
CA ALA A 84 -6.36 18.13 2.96
C ALA A 84 -7.77 18.12 3.59
#